data_AF-A0A432MM46-F1
#
_entry.id   AF-A0A432MM46-F1
#
_cell.length_a   1.000
_cell.length_b   1.000
_cell.length_c   1.000
_cell.angle_alpha   90.00
_cell.angle_beta   90.00
_cell.angle_gamma   90.00
#
_symmetry.space_group_name_H-M   'P 1'
#
loop_
_entity.id
_entity.type
_entity.pdbx_description
1 polymer ?
#
loop_
_entity_poly.entity_id
_entity_poly.type
_entity_poly.pdbx_seq_one_letter_code
_entity_poly.pdbx_strand_id
1 'polypeptide(L)'
;MTPGSLLLRTICLAAMAVWFGGFTFYAGAVVPILHDEFDSLTGSAVTRRATDVLNLVGLATLGIWWFWAGSSRPLGHRPWRLARLLLLLTSSALLLALVAMHEVMDRHLEEVGLRGFYPWHRAYLIVSTAQWAANLALLGAAVRLMAARPGPEPTRFPMIVEARPLAGGGVPDR
;
A
#
# COMPACT_ATOMS: atom_id res chain seq x y z
N MET A 1 14.63 -10.83 12.34
CA MET A 1 13.99 -10.63 11.02
C MET A 1 14.88 -11.27 9.97
N THR A 2 14.35 -12.04 9.02
CA THR A 2 15.19 -12.56 7.92
C THR A 2 15.54 -11.43 6.95
N PRO A 3 16.73 -11.40 6.35
CA PRO A 3 17.11 -10.36 5.39
C PRO A 3 16.11 -10.21 4.24
N GLY A 4 15.51 -11.33 3.77
CA GLY A 4 14.45 -11.32 2.77
C GLY A 4 13.19 -10.55 3.19
N SER A 5 12.85 -10.52 4.48
CA SER A 5 11.69 -9.77 4.98
C SER A 5 11.89 -8.26 4.98
N LEU A 6 13.14 -7.79 5.12
CA LEU A 6 13.48 -6.37 5.05
C LEU A 6 13.48 -5.88 3.61
N LEU A 7 14.12 -6.64 2.71
CA LEU A 7 14.16 -6.33 1.28
C LEU A 7 12.75 -6.19 0.70
N LEU A 8 11.85 -7.13 0.98
CA LEU A 8 10.47 -7.07 0.49
C LEU A 8 9.72 -5.84 0.99
N ARG A 9 9.88 -5.46 2.26
CA ARG A 9 9.28 -4.23 2.82
C ARG A 9 9.80 -2.99 2.10
N THR A 10 11.11 -2.91 1.86
CA THR A 10 11.72 -1.81 1.12
C THR A 10 11.19 -1.73 -0.30
N ILE A 11 11.07 -2.87 -1.00
CA ILE A 11 10.48 -2.93 -2.35
C ILE A 11 9.01 -2.47 -2.33
N CYS A 12 8.20 -2.91 -1.37
CA CYS A 12 6.81 -2.46 -1.25
C CYS A 12 6.70 -0.94 -1.05
N LEU A 13 7.52 -0.38 -0.17
CA LEU A 13 7.54 1.06 0.11
C LEU A 13 8.04 1.85 -1.10
N ALA A 14 9.08 1.39 -1.77
CA ALA A 14 9.61 2.02 -2.98
C ALA A 14 8.59 1.98 -4.13
N ALA A 15 7.96 0.83 -4.38
CA ALA A 15 6.92 0.69 -5.39
C ALA A 15 5.73 1.62 -5.11
N MET A 16 5.27 1.68 -3.85
CA MET A 16 4.21 2.61 -3.44
C MET A 16 4.64 4.07 -3.62
N ALA A 17 5.87 4.44 -3.26
CA ALA A 17 6.37 5.80 -3.44
C ALA A 17 6.44 6.21 -4.92
N VAL A 18 6.88 5.30 -5.80
CA VAL A 18 6.89 5.54 -7.26
C VAL A 18 5.47 5.73 -7.78
N TRP A 19 4.54 4.84 -7.43
CA TRP A 19 3.17 4.92 -7.93
C TRP A 19 2.39 6.11 -7.35
N PHE A 20 2.33 6.23 -6.02
CA PHE A 20 1.60 7.28 -5.33
C PHE A 20 2.22 8.66 -5.57
N GLY A 21 3.55 8.75 -5.54
CA GLY A 21 4.29 9.97 -5.82
C GLY A 21 4.15 10.37 -7.29
N GLY A 22 4.28 9.42 -8.21
CA GLY A 22 4.07 9.64 -9.64
C GLY A 22 2.66 10.14 -9.95
N PHE A 23 1.63 9.51 -9.38
CA PHE A 23 0.25 9.97 -9.50
C PHE A 23 0.04 11.38 -8.94
N THR A 24 0.57 11.67 -7.75
CA THR A 24 0.44 12.99 -7.11
C THR A 24 1.14 14.08 -7.91
N PHE A 25 2.37 13.83 -8.36
CA PHE A 25 3.14 14.75 -9.20
C PHE A 25 2.43 15.00 -10.53
N TYR A 26 1.98 13.93 -11.17
CA TYR A 26 1.25 14.01 -12.42
C TYR A 26 -0.03 14.85 -12.31
N ALA A 27 -0.89 14.52 -11.34
CA ALA A 27 -2.16 15.21 -11.16
C ALA A 27 -1.98 16.67 -10.69
N GLY A 28 -1.03 16.92 -9.79
CA GLY A 28 -0.84 18.23 -9.17
C GLY A 28 0.00 19.23 -9.96
N ALA A 29 0.92 18.75 -10.81
CA ALA A 29 1.83 19.61 -11.56
C ALA A 29 1.71 19.42 -13.08
N VAL A 30 1.73 18.18 -13.56
CA VAL A 30 1.76 17.91 -15.01
C VAL A 30 0.43 18.26 -15.68
N VAL A 31 -0.70 17.86 -15.10
CA VAL A 31 -2.03 18.13 -15.69
C VAL A 31 -2.31 19.64 -15.85
N PRO A 32 -2.06 20.50 -14.84
CA PRO A 32 -2.19 21.96 -15.02
C PRO A 32 -1.31 22.51 -16.14
N ILE A 33 -0.03 22.14 -16.18
CA ILE A 33 0.91 22.59 -17.22
C ILE A 33 0.43 22.16 -18.60
N LEU A 34 -0.07 20.93 -18.74
CA LEU A 34 -0.62 20.45 -20.01
C LEU A 34 -1.84 21.26 -20.47
N HIS A 35 -2.68 21.69 -19.53
CA HIS A 35 -3.85 22.52 -19.82
C HIS A 35 -3.49 23.95 -20.26
N ASP A 36 -2.39 24.49 -19.75
CA ASP A 36 -1.94 25.84 -20.06
C ASP A 36 -1.16 25.90 -21.39
N GLU A 37 -0.37 24.87 -21.70
CA GLU A 37 0.59 24.88 -22.82
C GLU A 37 0.08 24.20 -24.10
N PHE A 38 -0.88 23.26 -24.00
CA PHE A 38 -1.32 22.47 -25.15
C PHE A 38 -2.78 22.73 -25.50
N ASP A 39 -3.12 22.52 -26.78
CA ASP A 39 -4.50 22.42 -27.20
C ASP A 39 -5.19 21.19 -26.56
N SER A 40 -6.52 21.21 -26.52
CA SER A 40 -7.32 20.20 -25.82
C SER A 40 -7.12 18.78 -26.38
N LEU A 41 -6.77 18.64 -27.65
CA LEU A 41 -6.53 17.35 -28.30
C LEU A 41 -5.15 16.78 -27.94
N THR A 42 -4.10 17.59 -27.97
CA THR A 42 -2.75 17.13 -27.64
C THR A 42 -2.63 16.85 -26.14
N GLY A 43 -3.16 17.74 -25.30
CA GLY A 43 -3.18 17.56 -23.85
C GLY A 43 -3.93 16.30 -23.41
N SER A 44 -5.07 15.99 -24.06
CA SER A 44 -5.83 14.76 -23.77
C SER A 44 -5.10 13.50 -24.23
N ALA A 45 -4.42 13.51 -25.38
CA ALA A 45 -3.62 12.37 -25.83
C ALA A 45 -2.45 12.05 -24.90
N VAL A 46 -1.74 13.07 -24.41
CA VAL A 46 -0.68 12.91 -23.40
C VAL A 46 -1.27 12.37 -22.10
N THR A 47 -2.43 12.89 -21.69
CA THR A 47 -3.09 12.49 -20.45
C THR A 47 -3.54 11.04 -20.48
N ARG A 48 -4.08 10.58 -21.60
CA ARG A 48 -4.42 9.17 -21.84
C ARG A 48 -3.19 8.28 -21.67
N ARG A 49 -2.11 8.60 -22.38
CA ARG A 49 -0.88 7.79 -22.31
C ARG A 49 -0.27 7.76 -20.91
N ALA A 50 -0.27 8.88 -20.21
CA ALA A 50 0.22 8.95 -18.84
C ALA A 50 -0.65 8.11 -17.88
N THR A 51 -1.97 8.12 -18.07
CA THR A 51 -2.91 7.34 -17.28
C THR A 51 -2.72 5.83 -17.49
N ASP A 52 -2.52 5.38 -18.74
CA ASP A 52 -2.20 3.97 -19.03
C ASP A 52 -0.97 3.49 -18.25
N VAL A 53 0.11 4.29 -18.29
CA VAL A 53 1.37 3.97 -17.61
C VAL A 53 1.16 3.97 -16.09
N LEU A 54 0.47 4.97 -15.54
CA LEU A 54 0.18 5.06 -14.11
C LEU A 54 -0.68 3.89 -13.61
N ASN A 55 -1.67 3.46 -14.40
CA ASN A 55 -2.50 2.30 -14.07
C ASN A 55 -1.70 1.00 -14.09
N LEU A 56 -0.83 0.81 -15.08
CA LEU A 56 0.06 -0.35 -15.16
C LEU A 56 1.04 -0.40 -13.98
N VAL A 57 1.68 0.71 -13.64
CA VAL A 57 2.56 0.82 -12.46
C VAL A 57 1.76 0.57 -11.18
N GLY A 58 0.51 1.01 -11.11
CA GLY A 58 -0.40 0.74 -10.01
C GLY A 58 -0.72 -0.73 -9.83
N LEU A 59 -1.05 -1.43 -10.92
CA LEU A 59 -1.31 -2.87 -10.90
C LEU A 59 -0.08 -3.64 -10.42
N ALA A 60 1.11 -3.31 -10.95
CA ALA A 60 2.37 -3.92 -10.52
C ALA A 60 2.64 -3.67 -9.03
N THR A 61 2.44 -2.43 -8.57
CA THR A 61 2.60 -2.04 -7.15
C THR A 61 1.66 -2.82 -6.24
N LEU A 62 0.38 -2.90 -6.58
CA LEU A 62 -0.60 -3.66 -5.78
C LEU A 62 -0.30 -5.16 -5.78
N GLY A 63 0.18 -5.72 -6.90
CA GLY A 63 0.64 -7.12 -6.96
C GLY A 63 1.76 -7.41 -5.97
N ILE A 64 2.76 -6.53 -5.89
CA ILE A 64 3.86 -6.62 -4.91
C ILE A 64 3.32 -6.54 -3.47
N TRP A 65 2.34 -5.66 -3.22
CA TRP A 65 1.74 -5.51 -1.88
C TRP A 65 0.88 -6.71 -1.46
N TRP A 66 0.14 -7.31 -2.39
CA TRP A 66 -0.60 -8.56 -2.16
C TRP A 66 0.36 -9.71 -1.87
N PHE A 67 1.45 -9.83 -2.63
CA PHE A 67 2.49 -10.82 -2.38
C PHE A 67 3.06 -10.67 -0.96
N TRP A 68 3.40 -9.45 -0.55
CA TRP A 68 3.85 -9.17 0.83
C TRP A 68 2.80 -9.50 1.88
N ALA A 69 1.53 -9.21 1.61
CA ALA A 69 0.44 -9.53 2.52
C ALA A 69 0.28 -11.04 2.74
N GLY A 70 0.46 -11.84 1.68
CA GLY A 70 0.41 -13.31 1.72
C GLY A 70 1.66 -13.97 2.31
N SER A 71 2.86 -13.41 2.06
CA SER A 71 4.12 -13.95 2.57
C SER A 71 4.39 -13.61 4.05
N SER A 72 3.68 -12.64 4.61
CA SER A 72 3.85 -12.20 5.98
C SER A 72 3.24 -13.21 6.96
N ARG A 73 4.06 -13.79 7.83
CA ARG A 73 3.57 -14.59 8.96
C ARG A 73 2.65 -13.74 9.86
N PRO A 74 1.65 -14.35 10.52
CA PRO A 74 0.76 -13.67 11.46
C PRO A 74 1.52 -13.25 12.73
N LEU A 75 2.32 -12.20 12.63
CA LEU A 75 3.04 -11.56 13.73
C LEU A 75 2.64 -10.09 13.70
N GLY A 76 1.81 -9.67 14.66
CA GLY A 76 1.37 -8.27 14.80
C GLY A 76 -0.05 -8.10 15.31
N HIS A 77 -0.38 -6.87 15.71
CA HIS A 77 -1.71 -6.49 16.19
C HIS A 77 -2.79 -6.72 15.11
N ARG A 78 -3.75 -7.62 15.41
CA ARG A 78 -4.89 -7.98 14.56
C ARG A 78 -5.62 -6.79 13.90
N PRO A 79 -5.94 -5.66 14.57
CA PRO A 79 -6.67 -4.57 13.94
C PRO A 79 -5.91 -3.92 12.77
N TRP A 80 -4.61 -3.67 12.92
CA TRP A 80 -3.81 -3.03 11.88
C TRP A 80 -3.62 -3.93 10.65
N ARG A 81 -3.55 -5.24 10.86
CA ARG A 81 -3.51 -6.21 9.76
C ARG A 81 -4.82 -6.21 8.97
N LEU A 82 -5.97 -6.21 9.66
CA LEU A 82 -7.27 -6.14 9.01
C LEU A 82 -7.44 -4.82 8.26
N ALA A 83 -7.09 -3.69 8.89
CA ALA A 83 -7.10 -2.38 8.25
C ALA A 83 -6.25 -2.37 6.98
N ARG A 84 -5.02 -2.89 7.01
CA ARG A 84 -4.15 -3.01 5.83
C ARG A 84 -4.81 -3.83 4.72
N LEU A 85 -5.41 -4.99 5.04
CA LEU A 85 -6.05 -5.85 4.03
C LEU A 85 -7.29 -5.19 3.41
N LEU A 86 -8.12 -4.54 4.23
CA LEU A 86 -9.28 -3.79 3.74
C LEU A 86 -8.86 -2.64 2.85
N LEU A 87 -7.87 -1.85 3.26
CA LEU A 87 -7.34 -0.74 2.46
C LEU A 87 -6.69 -1.22 1.15
N LEU A 88 -5.99 -2.36 1.18
CA LEU A 88 -5.41 -2.97 -0.02
C LEU A 88 -6.49 -3.46 -0.98
N LEU A 89 -7.56 -4.08 -0.46
CA LEU A 89 -8.73 -4.49 -1.24
C LEU A 89 -9.44 -3.28 -1.84
N THR A 90 -9.69 -2.23 -1.03
CA THR A 90 -10.31 -0.99 -1.48
C THR A 90 -9.49 -0.32 -2.58
N SER A 91 -8.17 -0.18 -2.40
CA SER A 91 -7.28 0.38 -3.42
C SER A 91 -7.29 -0.44 -4.71
N SER A 92 -7.30 -1.77 -4.61
CA SER A 92 -7.41 -2.66 -5.77
C SER A 92 -8.73 -2.49 -6.52
N ALA A 93 -9.85 -2.42 -5.79
CA ALA A 93 -11.17 -2.22 -6.37
C ALA A 93 -11.29 -0.84 -7.07
N LEU A 94 -10.76 0.20 -6.44
CA LEU A 94 -10.74 1.54 -7.02
C LEU A 94 -9.86 1.61 -8.27
N LEU A 95 -8.71 0.94 -8.28
CA LEU A 95 -7.84 0.93 -9.47
C LEU A 95 -8.51 0.22 -10.64
N LEU A 96 -9.15 -0.93 -10.39
CA LEU A 96 -9.92 -1.63 -11.42
C LEU A 96 -11.07 -0.77 -11.95
N ALA A 97 -11.74 -0.03 -11.07
CA ALA A 97 -12.78 0.93 -11.47
C ALA A 97 -12.18 2.05 -12.34
N LEU A 98 -11.03 2.62 -12.00
CA LEU A 98 -10.37 3.66 -12.80
C LEU A 98 -9.94 3.14 -14.17
N VAL A 99 -9.40 1.92 -14.26
CA VAL A 99 -9.06 1.30 -15.56
C VAL A 99 -10.31 1.17 -16.43
N ALA A 100 -11.40 0.62 -15.88
CA ALA A 100 -12.64 0.48 -16.63
C ALA A 100 -13.26 1.84 -17.02
N MET A 101 -13.22 2.83 -16.12
CA MET A 101 -13.70 4.18 -16.39
C MET A 101 -12.87 4.88 -17.47
N HIS A 102 -11.55 4.61 -17.53
CA HIS A 102 -10.69 5.18 -18.55
C HIS A 102 -11.13 4.74 -19.95
N GLU A 103 -11.38 3.44 -20.15
CA GLU A 103 -11.89 2.91 -21.43
C GLU A 103 -13.26 3.46 -21.79
N VAL A 104 -14.14 3.67 -20.80
CA VAL A 104 -15.46 4.28 -21.01
C VAL A 104 -15.32 5.74 -21.44
N MET A 105 -14.44 6.50 -20.79
CA MET A 105 -14.19 7.90 -21.12
C MET A 105 -13.62 8.07 -22.52
N ASP A 106 -12.67 7.22 -22.91
CA ASP A 106 -12.08 7.25 -24.25
C ASP A 106 -13.13 7.01 -25.33
N ARG A 107 -13.97 5.99 -25.16
CA ARG A 107 -15.10 5.74 -26.08
C ARG A 107 -16.08 6.91 -26.16
N HIS A 108 -16.45 7.49 -25.01
CA HIS A 108 -17.35 8.64 -25.00
C HIS A 108 -16.73 9.87 -25.67
N LEU A 109 -15.42 10.09 -25.51
CA LEU A 109 -14.72 11.19 -26.16
C LEU A 109 -14.77 11.03 -27.69
N GLU A 110 -14.63 9.82 -28.19
CA GLU A 110 -14.69 9.50 -29.62
C GLU A 110 -16.13 9.55 -30.19
N GLU A 111 -17.12 9.06 -29.46
CA GLU A 111 -18.51 8.92 -29.93
C GLU A 111 -19.36 10.19 -29.77
N VAL A 112 -19.27 10.86 -28.61
CA VAL A 112 -20.17 11.96 -28.21
C VAL A 112 -19.43 13.25 -27.85
N GLY A 113 -18.11 13.26 -27.99
CA GLY A 113 -17.26 14.42 -27.76
C GLY A 113 -17.23 14.90 -26.30
N LEU A 114 -16.77 16.13 -26.10
CA LEU A 114 -16.47 16.69 -24.78
C LEU A 114 -17.68 16.74 -23.81
N ARG A 115 -18.91 16.87 -24.35
CA ARG A 115 -20.13 16.95 -23.51
C ARG A 115 -20.44 15.62 -22.81
N GLY A 116 -20.28 14.50 -23.51
CA GLY A 116 -20.46 13.17 -22.93
C GLY A 116 -19.30 12.75 -22.03
N PHE A 117 -18.09 13.26 -22.30
CA PHE A 117 -16.89 13.00 -21.50
C PHE A 117 -16.93 13.62 -20.10
N TYR A 118 -17.44 14.84 -19.94
CA TYR A 118 -17.29 15.61 -18.69
C TYR A 118 -17.90 14.95 -17.43
N PRO A 119 -19.11 14.37 -17.46
CA PRO A 119 -19.65 13.67 -16.29
C PRO A 119 -18.77 12.49 -15.85
N TRP A 120 -18.27 11.72 -16.81
CA TRP A 120 -17.37 10.59 -16.54
C TRP A 120 -16.01 11.05 -16.02
N HIS A 121 -15.46 12.13 -16.57
CA HIS A 121 -14.23 12.74 -16.08
C HIS A 121 -14.36 13.21 -14.62
N ARG A 122 -15.49 13.86 -14.26
CA ARG A 122 -15.75 14.26 -12.88
C ARG A 122 -15.83 13.05 -11.94
N ALA A 123 -16.52 12.00 -12.36
CA ALA A 123 -16.58 10.76 -11.57
C ALA A 123 -15.19 10.14 -11.41
N TYR A 124 -14.38 10.12 -12.48
CA TYR A 124 -13.02 9.62 -12.45
C TYR A 124 -12.15 10.39 -11.44
N LEU A 125 -12.25 11.72 -11.41
CA LEU A 125 -11.54 12.55 -10.44
C LEU A 125 -11.93 12.21 -8.99
N ILE A 126 -13.22 11.97 -8.71
CA ILE A 126 -13.69 11.56 -7.38
C ILE A 126 -13.10 10.20 -6.99
N VAL A 127 -13.18 9.20 -7.88
CA VAL A 127 -12.65 7.85 -7.63
C VAL A 127 -11.13 7.90 -7.44
N SER A 128 -10.41 8.69 -8.24
CA SER A 128 -8.96 8.83 -8.14
C SER A 128 -8.54 9.52 -6.84
N THR A 129 -9.31 10.49 -6.35
CA THR A 129 -9.10 11.13 -5.04
C THR A 129 -9.35 10.15 -3.90
N ALA A 130 -10.40 9.34 -4.00
CA ALA A 130 -10.67 8.29 -3.01
C ALA A 130 -9.55 7.25 -2.98
N GLN A 131 -9.02 6.85 -4.15
CA GLN A 131 -7.88 5.94 -4.25
C GLN A 131 -6.62 6.54 -3.64
N TRP A 132 -6.36 7.84 -3.89
CA TRP A 132 -5.25 8.57 -3.29
C TRP A 132 -5.33 8.52 -1.76
N ALA A 133 -6.50 8.82 -1.18
CA ALA A 133 -6.72 8.77 0.27
C ALA A 133 -6.55 7.35 0.83
N ALA A 134 -7.08 6.33 0.14
CA ALA A 134 -6.92 4.93 0.52
C ALA A 134 -5.45 4.49 0.51
N ASN A 135 -4.67 4.89 -0.49
CA ASN A 135 -3.25 4.60 -0.59
C ASN A 135 -2.43 5.29 0.51
N LEU A 136 -2.77 6.54 0.84
CA LEU A 136 -2.15 7.24 1.96
C LEU A 136 -2.42 6.55 3.30
N ALA A 137 -3.68 6.14 3.53
CA ALA A 137 -4.04 5.37 4.73
C ALA A 137 -3.36 4.00 4.77
N LEU A 138 -3.25 3.32 3.63
CA LEU A 138 -2.55 2.03 3.48
C LEU A 138 -1.08 2.16 3.86
N LEU A 139 -0.40 3.21 3.39
CA LEU A 139 0.98 3.52 3.74
C LEU A 139 1.12 3.76 5.25
N GLY A 140 0.22 4.56 5.85
CA GLY A 140 0.18 4.78 7.29
C GLY A 140 0.02 3.50 8.10
N ALA A 141 -0.94 2.63 7.72
CA ALA A 141 -1.16 1.35 8.37
C ALA A 141 0.07 0.42 8.24
N ALA A 142 0.73 0.42 7.09
CA ALA A 142 1.94 -0.36 6.86
C ALA A 142 3.12 0.12 7.73
N VAL A 143 3.34 1.43 7.85
CA VAL A 143 4.35 2.00 8.75
C VAL A 143 4.06 1.64 10.21
N ARG A 144 2.80 1.72 10.66
CA ARG A 144 2.40 1.31 12.01
C ARG A 144 2.68 -0.17 12.27
N LEU A 145 2.36 -1.05 11.32
CA LEU A 145 2.69 -2.48 11.41
C LEU A 145 4.20 -2.75 11.46
N MET A 146 5.00 -1.97 10.72
CA MET A 146 6.46 -2.09 10.73
C MET A 146 7.11 -1.55 12.00
N ALA A 147 6.52 -0.50 12.59
CA ALA A 147 7.00 0.15 13.82
C ALA A 147 6.64 -0.63 15.09
N ALA A 148 5.56 -1.42 15.07
CA ALA A 148 5.21 -2.36 16.12
C ALA A 148 6.23 -3.51 16.18
N ARG A 149 7.43 -3.23 16.68
CA ARG A 149 8.44 -4.25 17.00
C ARG A 149 7.85 -5.18 18.05
N PRO A 150 8.08 -6.50 17.96
CA PRO A 150 7.97 -7.32 19.16
C PRO A 150 8.93 -6.72 20.18
N GLY A 151 8.44 -6.40 21.39
CA GLY A 151 9.28 -5.97 22.49
C GLY A 151 10.43 -6.97 22.70
N PRO A 152 11.53 -6.56 23.37
CA PRO A 152 12.58 -7.51 23.74
C PRO A 152 11.88 -8.73 24.32
N GLU A 153 12.15 -9.91 23.75
CA GLU A 153 11.66 -11.16 24.31
C GLU A 153 11.97 -11.06 25.79
N PRO A 154 10.99 -11.15 26.71
CA PRO A 154 11.26 -11.03 28.12
C PRO A 154 12.34 -12.05 28.36
N THR A 155 13.56 -11.57 28.65
CA THR A 155 14.73 -12.40 28.86
C THR A 155 14.22 -13.43 29.83
N ARG A 156 14.00 -14.65 29.37
CA ARG A 156 13.79 -15.78 30.25
C ARG A 156 15.14 -15.87 30.91
N PHE A 157 15.30 -15.10 31.98
CA PHE A 157 16.36 -15.31 32.93
C PHE A 157 16.31 -16.81 33.13
N PRO A 158 17.37 -17.55 32.76
CA PRO A 158 17.42 -18.94 33.16
C PRO A 158 17.15 -18.88 34.65
N MET A 159 16.01 -19.43 35.09
CA MET A 159 15.89 -19.78 36.48
C MET A 159 17.02 -20.77 36.67
N ILE A 160 18.15 -20.25 37.12
CA ILE A 160 19.15 -21.02 37.82
C ILE A 160 18.38 -21.49 39.03
N VAL A 161 17.72 -22.63 38.87
CA VAL A 161 17.24 -23.44 39.98
C VAL A 161 18.53 -23.87 40.66
N GLU A 162 19.00 -23.02 41.56
CA GLU A 162 20.08 -23.32 42.47
C GLU A 162 19.59 -24.50 43.30
N ALA A 163 19.97 -25.70 42.87
CA ALA A 163 19.67 -26.93 43.56
C ALA A 163 20.40 -26.87 44.91
N ARG A 164 19.69 -26.39 45.93
CA ARG A 164 20.16 -26.37 47.31
C ARG A 164 20.50 -27.82 47.69
N PRO A 165 21.75 -28.14 48.04
CA PRO A 165 22.07 -29.48 48.52
C PRO A 165 21.30 -29.70 49.82
N LEU A 166 20.51 -30.77 49.87
CA LEU A 166 19.94 -31.25 51.12
C LEU A 166 21.11 -31.64 52.03
N ALA A 167 21.41 -30.76 52.99
CA ALA A 167 22.41 -31.04 54.01
C ALA A 167 22.04 -32.35 54.71
N GLY A 168 22.99 -33.29 54.64
CA GLY A 168 22.88 -34.65 55.10
C GLY A 168 22.43 -34.75 56.56
N GLY A 169 21.68 -35.81 56.82
CA GLY A 169 21.23 -36.17 58.15
C GLY A 169 22.40 -36.41 59.10
N GLY A 170 22.34 -35.73 60.25
CA GLY A 170 23.04 -36.15 61.45
C GLY A 170 22.23 -37.26 62.12
N VAL A 171 22.81 -38.46 62.13
CA VAL A 171 22.40 -39.63 62.92
C VAL A 171 22.63 -39.33 64.41
N PRO A 172 21.76 -39.80 65.34
CA PRO A 172 21.89 -39.53 66.77
C PRO A 172 22.86 -40.51 67.42
N ASP A 173 23.82 -40.01 68.20
CA ASP A 173 24.59 -40.82 69.14
C ASP A 173 24.00 -40.71 70.55
N ARG A 174 23.98 -41.89 71.19
CA ARG A 174 23.40 -42.23 72.49
C ARG A 174 24.27 -41.82 73.67
#